data_AF-D3RZL4-F1
#
_entry.id   AF-D3RZL4-F1
#
_cell.length_a   1.000
_cell.length_b   1.000
_cell.length_c   1.000
_cell.angle_alpha   90.00
_cell.angle_beta   90.00
_cell.angle_gamma   90.00
#
_symmetry.space_group_name_H-M   'P 1'
#
loop_
_entity.id
_entity.type
_entity.pdbx_description
1 polymer ?
#
loop_
_entity_poly.entity_id
_entity_poly.type
_entity_poly.pdbx_seq_one_letter_code
_entity_poly.pdbx_strand_id
1 'polypeptide(L)' 'MKKTYLPILLGALAGIISYLITQDLRTRDAIGIVVLMAFVYIHKFILPKLGEKIETKDWVAIFFLSLCSWYVSWTLLLNL' A
#
# COMPACT_ATOMS: atom_id res chain seq x y z
N MET A 1 9.94 11.67 -9.16
CA MET A 1 9.31 10.50 -9.83
C MET A 1 9.29 9.25 -8.95
N LYS A 2 10.42 8.83 -8.35
CA LYS A 2 10.49 7.58 -7.54
C LYS A 2 9.57 7.60 -6.31
N LYS A 3 9.43 8.76 -5.65
CA LYS A 3 8.51 9.00 -4.53
C LYS A 3 7.01 8.83 -4.86
N THR A 4 6.66 8.72 -6.15
CA THR A 4 5.26 8.60 -6.61
C THR A 4 4.99 7.20 -7.14
N TYR A 5 5.88 6.69 -8.00
CA TYR A 5 5.70 5.36 -8.60
C TYR A 5 5.83 4.22 -7.59
N LEU A 6 6.77 4.34 -6.65
CA LEU A 6 7.02 3.28 -5.67
C LEU A 6 5.83 3.07 -4.71
N PRO A 7 5.20 4.12 -4.13
CA PRO A 7 3.97 3.98 -3.36
C PRO A 7 2.80 3.37 -4.10
N ILE A 8 2.63 3.72 -5.38
CA ILE A 8 1.56 3.14 -6.20
C ILE A 8 1.82 1.64 -6.39
N LEU A 9 3.03 1.26 -6.81
CA LEU A 9 3.36 -0.14 -7.06
C LEU A 9 3.25 -1.00 -5.79
N LEU A 10 3.79 -0.51 -4.67
CA LEU A 10 3.70 -1.20 -3.38
C LEU A 10 2.27 -1.22 -2.83
N GLY A 11 1.48 -0.17 -3.05
CA GLY A 11 0.06 -0.13 -2.72
C GLY A 11 -0.75 -1.16 -3.50
N ALA A 12 -0.55 -1.26 -4.82
CA ALA A 12 -1.20 -2.29 -5.64
C ALA A 12 -0.85 -3.71 -5.16
N LEU A 13 0.44 -3.98 -4.90
CA LEU A 13 0.88 -5.27 -4.35
C LEU A 13 0.23 -5.57 -2.99
N ALA A 14 0.13 -4.56 -2.11
CA ALA A 14 -0.58 -4.70 -0.85
C ALA A 14 -2.06 -5.06 -1.06
N GLY A 15 -2.72 -4.51 -2.08
CA GLY A 15 -4.11 -4.82 -2.42
C GLY A 15 -4.29 -6.27 -2.87
N ILE A 16 -3.38 -6.77 -3.72
CA ILE A 16 -3.34 -8.18 -4.15
C ILE A 16 -3.15 -9.10 -2.93
N ILE A 17 -2.16 -8.81 -2.09
CA ILE A 17 -1.87 -9.60 -0.88
C ILE A 17 -3.05 -9.56 0.08
N SER A 18 -3.69 -8.40 0.26
CA SER A 18 -4.90 -8.29 1.08
C SER A 18 -6.01 -9.19 0.56
N TYR A 19 -6.23 -9.24 -0.75
CA TYR A 19 -7.23 -10.12 -1.37
C TYR A 19 -6.92 -11.61 -1.13
N LEU A 20 -5.66 -12.02 -1.30
CA LEU A 20 -5.23 -13.41 -1.12
C LEU A 20 -5.36 -13.89 0.33
N ILE A 21 -5.07 -13.03 1.31
CA ILE A 21 -5.18 -13.37 2.74
C ILE A 21 -6.64 -13.40 3.20
N THR A 22 -7.50 -12.59 2.57
CA THR A 22 -8.84 -12.27 3.09
C THR A 22 -9.96 -13.09 2.42
N GLN A 23 -9.62 -13.99 1.48
CA GLN A 23 -10.52 -14.80 0.64
C GLN A 23 -11.82 -15.25 1.32
N ASP A 24 -11.76 -15.88 2.50
CA ASP A 24 -12.91 -16.54 3.14
C ASP A 24 -13.38 -15.90 4.47
N LEU A 25 -12.70 -14.85 4.94
CA LEU A 25 -12.97 -14.27 6.24
C LEU A 25 -14.05 -13.18 6.12
N ARG A 26 -15.08 -13.22 6.98
CA ARG A 26 -16.08 -12.13 7.10
C ARG A 26 -15.50 -10.86 7.74
N THR A 27 -14.33 -10.97 8.36
CA THR A 27 -13.52 -9.90 9.00
C THR A 27 -12.58 -9.22 8.00
N ARG A 28 -13.07 -8.92 6.79
CA ARG A 28 -12.25 -8.46 5.67
C ARG A 28 -11.56 -7.11 5.91
N ASP A 29 -12.21 -6.25 6.69
CA ASP A 29 -11.83 -4.83 6.75
C ASP A 29 -10.57 -4.58 7.60
N ALA A 30 -10.42 -5.28 8.73
CA ALA A 30 -9.30 -5.04 9.64
C ALA A 30 -7.97 -5.58 9.09
N ILE A 31 -8.00 -6.78 8.48
CA ILE A 31 -6.77 -7.45 8.01
C ILE A 31 -6.19 -6.72 6.79
N GLY A 32 -7.01 -6.30 5.82
CA GLY A 32 -6.55 -5.56 4.65
C GLY A 32 -5.88 -4.23 5.02
N ILE A 33 -6.43 -3.50 5.99
CA ILE A 33 -5.85 -2.25 6.49
C ILE A 33 -4.50 -2.51 7.18
N VAL A 34 -4.36 -3.59 7.94
CA VAL A 34 -3.08 -3.98 8.56
C VAL A 34 -2.02 -4.27 7.49
N VAL A 35 -2.38 -4.96 6.41
CA VAL A 35 -1.48 -5.22 5.28
C VAL A 35 -1.05 -3.90 4.61
N LEU A 36 -1.98 -2.99 4.35
CA LEU A 36 -1.67 -1.66 3.82
C LEU A 36 -0.67 -0.92 4.74
N MET A 37 -0.94 -0.87 6.04
CA MET A 37 -0.08 -0.18 7.01
C MET A 37 1.31 -0.79 7.09
N ALA A 38 1.44 -2.12 7.00
CA ALA A 38 2.73 -2.80 6.91
C ALA A 38 3.51 -2.37 5.66
N PHE A 39 2.85 -2.29 4.50
CA PHE A 39 3.47 -1.84 3.25
C PHE A 39 3.84 -0.35 3.27
N VAL A 40 3.02 0.51 3.87
CA VAL A 40 3.37 1.92 4.10
C VAL A 40 4.61 2.01 4.98
N TYR A 41 4.73 1.19 6.02
CA TYR A 41 5.91 1.16 6.88
C TYR A 41 7.18 0.71 6.14
N ILE A 42 7.06 -0.25 5.19
CA ILE A 42 8.19 -0.72 4.35
C ILE A 42 8.83 0.43 3.56
N HIS A 43 8.06 1.44 3.15
CA HIS A 43 8.60 2.62 2.46
C HIS A 43 9.67 3.35 3.29
N LYS A 44 9.61 3.26 4.62
CA LYS A 44 10.59 3.86 5.54
C LYS A 44 11.98 3.27 5.36
N PHE A 45 12.06 2.02 4.89
CA PHE A 45 13.33 1.34 4.66
C PHE A 45 13.76 1.40 3.20
N ILE A 46 12.82 1.35 2.25
CA ILE A 46 13.16 1.32 0.82
C ILE A 46 13.56 2.73 0.32
N LEU A 47 12.79 3.76 0.67
CA LEU A 47 13.01 5.11 0.11
C LEU A 47 14.38 5.71 0.50
N PRO A 48 14.83 5.64 1.77
CA PRO A 48 16.17 6.13 2.13
C PRO A 48 17.29 5.35 1.45
N LYS A 49 17.13 4.03 1.25
CA LYS A 49 18.11 3.19 0.52
C LYS A 49 18.23 3.58 -0.95
N LEU A 50 17.19 4.19 -1.53
CA LEU A 50 17.19 4.71 -2.89
C LEU A 50 17.76 6.14 -3.00
N GLY A 51 18.29 6.70 -1.90
CA GLY A 51 18.87 8.04 -1.84
C GLY A 51 17.85 9.18 -1.74
N GLU A 52 16.58 8.87 -1.48
CA GLU A 52 15.52 9.86 -1.37
C GLU A 52 15.47 10.46 0.04
N LYS A 53 15.61 11.79 0.15
CA LYS A 53 15.35 12.52 1.40
C LYS A 53 13.84 12.66 1.57
N ILE A 54 13.27 11.99 2.57
CA ILE A 54 11.83 12.02 2.85
C ILE A 54 11.54 13.13 3.86
N GLU A 55 10.76 14.12 3.43
CA GLU A 55 10.22 15.13 4.34
C GLU A 55 8.94 14.63 5.01
N THR A 56 8.58 15.20 6.16
CA THR A 56 7.34 14.84 6.88
C THR A 56 6.09 14.99 6.00
N LYS A 57 6.04 15.99 5.13
CA LYS A 57 4.92 16.20 4.19
C LYS A 57 4.81 15.10 3.13
N ASP A 58 5.94 14.50 2.74
CA ASP A 58 5.98 13.45 1.71
C ASP A 58 5.31 12.16 2.22
N TRP A 59 5.32 11.93 3.53
CA TRP A 59 4.66 10.77 4.15
C TRP A 59 3.16 10.74 3.92
N VAL A 60 2.51 11.90 3.93
CA VAL A 60 1.08 12.01 3.62
C VAL A 60 0.82 11.58 2.18
N ALA A 61 1.66 12.02 1.24
CA ALA A 61 1.56 11.63 -0.16
C ALA A 61 1.83 10.13 -0.36
N ILE A 62 2.86 9.58 0.27
CA ILE A 62 3.18 8.14 0.21
C ILE A 62 2.02 7.30 0.75
N PHE A 63 1.47 7.68 1.90
CA PHE A 63 0.33 7.00 2.50
C PHE A 63 -0.90 7.07 1.57
N PHE A 64 -1.25 8.26 1.09
CA PHE A 64 -2.43 8.46 0.25
C PHE A 64 -2.33 7.71 -1.09
N LEU A 65 -1.17 7.75 -1.75
CA LEU A 65 -0.92 7.01 -2.99
C LEU A 65 -0.99 5.50 -2.77
N SER A 66 -0.40 5.01 -1.67
CA SER A 66 -0.46 3.59 -1.32
C SER A 66 -1.90 3.15 -1.04
N LEU A 67 -2.66 3.98 -0.31
CA LEU A 67 -4.05 3.72 0.04
C LEU A 67 -4.96 3.69 -1.19
N CYS A 68 -4.86 4.67 -2.09
CA CYS A 68 -5.65 4.69 -3.32
C CYS A 68 -5.35 3.46 -4.19
N SER A 69 -4.07 3.14 -4.38
CA SER A 69 -3.67 2.01 -5.22
C SER A 69 -4.04 0.67 -4.59
N TRP A 70 -3.91 0.54 -3.27
CA TRP A 70 -4.37 -0.63 -2.51
C TRP A 70 -5.87 -0.82 -2.68
N TYR A 71 -6.67 0.23 -2.47
CA TYR A 71 -8.11 0.17 -2.54
C TYR A 71 -8.58 -0.23 -3.94
N VAL A 72 -8.05 0.41 -4.99
CA VAL A 72 -8.39 0.08 -6.39
C VAL A 72 -8.01 -1.37 -6.70
N SER A 73 -6.78 -1.81 -6.37
CA SER A 73 -6.36 -3.17 -6.67
C SER A 73 -7.18 -4.21 -5.91
N TRP A 74 -7.48 -3.97 -4.64
CA TRP A 74 -8.23 -4.90 -3.79
C TRP A 74 -9.68 -5.01 -4.25
N THR A 75 -10.34 -3.87 -4.52
CA THR A 75 -11.73 -3.85 -4.99
C THR A 75 -11.90 -4.44 -6.39
N LEU A 76 -10.93 -4.25 -7.30
CA LEU A 76 -10.97 -4.90 -8.62
C LEU A 76 -10.94 -6.43 -8.49
N LEU A 77 -10.08 -6.98 -7.64
CA LEU A 77 -9.99 -8.43 -7.42
C LEU A 77 -11.22 -9.02 -6.73
N LEU A 78 -11.90 -8.22 -5.89
CA LEU A 78 -13.15 -8.62 -5.27
C LEU A 78 -14.33 -8.67 -6.25
N ASN A 79 -14.23 -7.99 -7.39
CA ASN A 79 -15.26 -7.91 -8.43
C ASN A 79 -14.88 -8.65 -9.72
N LEU A 80 -13.81 -9.46 -9.68
CA LEU A 80 -13.41 -10.33 -10.78
C LEU A 80 -14.20 -11.65 -10.72
#